data_AF-X1RPZ8-F1
#
_entry.id   AF-X1RPZ8-F1
#
_cell.length_a   1.000
_cell.length_b   1.000
_cell.length_c   1.000
_cell.angle_alpha   90.00
_cell.angle_beta   90.00
_cell.angle_gamma   90.00
#
_symmetry.space_group_name_H-M   'P 1'
#
loop_
_entity.id
_entity.type
_entity.pdbx_description
1 polymer ?
#
loop_
_entity_poly.entity_id
_entity_poly.type
_entity_poly.pdbx_seq_one_letter_code
_entity_poly.pdbx_strand_id
1 'polypeptide(L)'
;VDGEIRNLDEDIILDKNIKHTIEVVVDRLVVSDKIRTRMTDSIETALKLSEGLVIINVPDKEDRLFSEHFACHECGISLEEIEPRLFSFNSPYGACPSCSGLGTKLEIDPERIIPNLSKSILEGAIKPWGIPRGHWYYMQIFSVADHYKVDITKPFRRLPKKFQNIVLYGSGSTHIKFNYKSSNGRARGEYYGPFEGVIPNLERRYK
;
A
#
# COMPACT_ATOMS: atom_id res chain seq x y z
N VAL A 1 31.97 18.13 9.83
CA VAL A 1 31.34 17.10 10.69
C VAL A 1 30.30 17.79 11.55
N ASP A 2 29.03 17.45 11.38
CA ASP A 2 27.90 18.06 12.11
C ASP A 2 27.89 19.60 12.07
N GLY A 3 28.19 20.17 10.91
CA GLY A 3 28.28 21.62 10.70
C GLY A 3 29.60 22.26 11.15
N GLU A 4 30.47 21.54 11.87
CA GLU A 4 31.79 22.02 12.26
C GLU A 4 32.88 21.60 11.25
N ILE A 5 33.68 22.57 10.78
CA ILE A 5 34.87 22.30 9.97
C ILE A 5 35.97 21.80 10.90
N ARG A 6 36.48 20.60 10.63
CA ARG A 6 37.60 19.99 11.37
C ARG A 6 38.74 19.63 10.42
N ASN A 7 39.97 19.61 10.93
CA ASN A 7 41.12 19.18 10.14
C ASN A 7 41.24 17.64 10.17
N LEU A 8 41.69 17.04 9.07
CA LEU A 8 41.88 15.59 8.96
C LEU A 8 43.05 15.07 9.81
N ASP A 9 43.96 15.95 10.22
CA ASP A 9 45.09 15.62 11.11
C ASP A 9 44.66 15.44 12.58
N GLU A 10 43.43 15.85 12.92
CA GLU A 10 42.88 15.71 14.26
C GLU A 10 42.26 14.33 14.45
N ASP A 11 42.26 13.82 15.69
CA ASP A 11 41.56 12.58 16.01
C ASP A 11 40.05 12.84 16.11
N ILE A 12 39.31 12.48 15.07
CA ILE A 12 37.86 12.71 14.97
C ILE A 12 37.12 11.45 15.45
N ILE A 13 36.67 11.47 16.71
CA ILE A 13 35.89 10.39 17.32
C ILE A 13 34.39 10.69 17.18
N LEU A 14 33.66 9.79 16.52
CA LEU A 14 32.21 9.87 16.32
C LEU A 14 31.46 8.91 17.25
N ASP A 15 30.30 9.32 17.76
CA ASP A 15 29.44 8.45 18.57
C ASP A 15 28.58 7.57 17.66
N LYS A 16 28.81 6.26 17.74
CA LYS A 16 28.10 5.25 16.96
C LYS A 16 26.58 5.22 17.17
N ASN A 17 26.06 5.81 18.25
CA ASN A 17 24.63 5.78 18.58
C ASN A 17 23.87 6.98 18.02
N ILE A 18 24.56 7.98 17.46
CA ILE A 18 23.93 9.16 16.86
C ILE A 18 24.21 9.23 15.37
N LYS A 19 23.31 9.86 14.62
CA LYS A 19 23.51 10.14 13.21
C LYS A 19 24.41 11.36 13.07
N HIS A 20 25.45 11.23 12.26
CA HIS A 20 26.39 12.30 11.96
C HIS A 20 26.27 12.72 10.49
N THR A 21 26.47 14.02 10.23
CA THR A 21 26.63 14.57 8.87
C THR A 21 28.11 14.80 8.60
N ILE A 22 28.64 14.13 7.58
CA ILE A 22 30.06 14.21 7.22
C ILE A 22 30.15 14.77 5.81
N GLU A 23 30.78 15.93 5.71
CA GLU A 23 31.01 16.65 4.47
C GLU A 23 32.52 16.91 4.34
N VAL A 24 33.03 16.78 3.13
CA VAL A 24 34.45 16.97 2.82
C VAL A 24 34.60 18.27 2.05
N VAL A 25 35.41 19.19 2.58
CA VAL A 25 35.76 20.42 1.88
C VAL A 25 36.82 20.10 0.83
N VAL A 26 36.43 20.10 -0.44
CA VAL A 26 37.31 19.73 -1.56
C VAL A 26 38.19 20.90 -2.02
N ASP A 27 37.61 22.09 -2.21
CA ASP A 27 38.35 23.29 -2.59
C ASP A 27 37.64 24.56 -2.09
N ARG A 28 38.37 25.67 -2.00
CA ARG A 28 37.85 27.02 -1.71
C ARG A 28 38.24 27.94 -2.87
N LEU A 29 37.25 28.41 -3.61
CA LEU A 29 37.45 29.11 -4.88
C LEU A 29 36.89 30.53 -4.83
N VAL A 30 37.58 31.46 -5.51
CA VAL A 30 37.06 32.80 -5.80
C VAL A 30 36.61 32.82 -7.26
N VAL A 31 35.31 33.01 -7.49
CA VAL A 31 34.71 32.92 -8.82
C VAL A 31 35.26 34.01 -9.75
N SER A 32 35.83 33.58 -10.88
CA SER A 32 36.29 34.44 -11.97
C SER A 32 36.38 33.63 -13.28
N ASP A 33 36.39 34.29 -14.42
CA ASP A 33 36.41 33.60 -15.73
C ASP A 33 37.67 32.74 -15.95
N LYS A 34 38.76 33.05 -15.25
CA LYS A 34 40.05 32.37 -15.38
C LYS A 34 40.11 31.02 -14.65
N ILE A 35 39.19 30.75 -13.72
CA ILE A 35 39.26 29.56 -12.86
C ILE A 35 38.37 28.41 -13.34
N ARG A 36 37.79 28.50 -14.55
CA ARG A 36 36.82 27.51 -15.05
C ARG A 36 37.35 26.08 -15.00
N THR A 37 38.58 25.84 -15.46
CA THR A 37 39.20 24.51 -15.44
C THR A 37 39.37 23.97 -14.03
N ARG A 38 39.91 24.78 -13.11
CA ARG A 38 40.07 24.38 -11.70
C ARG A 38 38.72 24.10 -11.04
N MET A 39 37.71 24.92 -11.30
CA MET A 39 36.35 24.71 -10.79
C MET A 39 35.78 23.38 -11.28
N THR A 40 35.95 23.05 -12.56
CA THR A 40 35.55 21.75 -13.11
C THR A 40 36.26 20.59 -12.39
N ASP A 41 37.57 20.67 -12.22
CA ASP A 41 38.35 19.62 -11.55
C ASP A 41 37.91 19.41 -10.09
N SER A 42 37.63 20.51 -9.36
CA SER A 42 37.11 20.45 -7.98
C SER A 42 35.71 19.82 -7.91
N ILE A 43 34.81 20.19 -8.84
CA ILE A 43 33.46 19.62 -8.90
C ILE A 43 33.51 18.13 -9.22
N GLU A 44 34.30 17.71 -10.22
CA GLU A 44 34.48 16.29 -10.54
C GLU A 44 35.03 15.49 -9.36
N THR A 45 35.98 16.08 -8.62
CA THR A 45 36.54 15.44 -7.42
C THR A 45 35.49 15.27 -6.34
N ALA A 46 34.65 16.29 -6.09
CA ALA A 46 33.57 16.22 -5.12
C ALA A 46 32.50 15.18 -5.50
N LEU A 47 32.08 15.18 -6.77
CA LEU A 47 31.12 14.20 -7.31
C LEU A 47 31.66 12.77 -7.17
N LYS A 48 32.93 12.53 -7.52
CA LYS A 48 33.56 11.19 -7.37
C LYS A 48 33.66 10.73 -5.92
N LEU A 49 33.94 11.65 -4.99
CA LEU A 49 34.08 11.32 -3.56
C LEU A 49 32.75 11.03 -2.86
N SER A 50 31.65 11.58 -3.37
CA SER A 50 30.33 11.52 -2.72
C SER A 50 29.24 10.90 -3.60
N GLU A 51 29.64 10.00 -4.49
CA GLU A 51 28.73 9.20 -5.33
C GLU A 51 27.73 10.07 -6.13
N GLY A 52 28.23 11.15 -6.73
CA GLY A 52 27.46 12.02 -7.62
C GLY A 52 26.78 13.21 -6.94
N LEU A 53 27.14 13.54 -5.69
CA LEU A 53 26.63 14.72 -4.99
C LEU A 53 27.68 15.83 -4.89
N VAL A 54 27.26 17.09 -4.78
CA VAL A 54 28.15 18.20 -4.43
C VAL A 54 27.38 19.32 -3.77
N ILE A 55 27.91 19.84 -2.67
CA ILE A 55 27.38 21.01 -1.99
C ILE A 55 28.22 22.22 -2.37
N ILE A 56 27.57 23.27 -2.86
CA ILE A 56 28.18 24.58 -3.09
C ILE A 56 27.76 25.52 -1.97
N ASN A 57 28.69 25.77 -1.05
CA ASN A 57 28.55 26.80 -0.03
C ASN A 57 29.06 28.14 -0.57
N VAL A 58 28.20 29.16 -0.57
CA VAL A 58 28.57 30.53 -0.91
C VAL A 58 28.40 31.38 0.35
N PRO A 59 29.38 32.23 0.74
CA PRO A 59 29.25 33.10 1.90
C PRO A 59 27.94 33.91 1.85
N ASP A 60 27.29 34.01 3.01
CA ASP A 60 26.01 34.71 3.20
C ASP A 60 24.83 34.19 2.36
N LYS A 61 24.94 32.98 1.83
CA LYS A 61 23.85 32.29 1.11
C LYS A 61 23.64 30.88 1.66
N GLU A 62 22.46 30.35 1.38
CA GLU A 62 22.15 28.95 1.67
C GLU A 62 22.96 28.00 0.80
N ASP A 63 23.28 26.84 1.38
CA ASP A 63 23.93 25.74 0.69
C ASP A 63 23.11 25.23 -0.48
N ARG A 64 23.78 24.98 -1.59
CA ARG A 64 23.15 24.42 -2.79
C ARG A 64 23.69 23.03 -3.05
N LEU A 65 22.85 22.03 -2.84
CA LEU A 65 23.13 20.65 -3.21
C LEU A 65 22.83 20.43 -4.70
N PHE A 66 23.77 19.82 -5.40
CA PHE A 66 23.61 19.33 -6.76
C PHE A 66 23.83 17.81 -6.78
N SER A 67 23.14 17.14 -7.70
CA SER A 67 23.22 15.70 -7.93
C SER A 67 23.40 15.43 -9.42
N GLU A 68 24.31 14.53 -9.77
CA GLU A 68 24.47 14.00 -11.14
C GLU A 68 23.39 12.95 -11.46
N HIS A 69 22.78 12.35 -10.45
CA HIS A 69 21.68 11.40 -10.59
C HIS A 69 20.31 12.08 -10.48
N PHE A 70 19.29 11.50 -11.10
CA PHE A 70 17.88 11.85 -10.85
C PHE A 70 17.39 11.30 -9.50
N ALA A 71 18.18 11.50 -8.45
CA ALA A 71 17.91 11.03 -7.11
C ALA A 71 17.67 12.20 -6.16
N CYS A 72 16.61 12.09 -5.36
CA CYS A 72 16.37 13.00 -4.26
C CYS A 72 17.20 12.57 -3.05
N HIS A 73 18.13 13.42 -2.61
CA HIS A 73 18.98 13.14 -1.46
C HIS A 73 18.22 13.08 -0.13
N GLU A 74 17.11 13.82 0.01
CA GLU A 74 16.34 13.85 1.26
C GLU A 74 15.55 12.56 1.51
N CYS A 75 14.93 12.00 0.46
CA CYS A 75 14.03 10.87 0.58
C CYS A 75 14.55 9.58 -0.08
N GLY A 76 15.72 9.62 -0.72
CA GLY A 76 16.35 8.48 -1.37
C GLY A 76 15.62 7.97 -2.62
N ILE A 77 14.62 8.71 -3.12
CA ILE A 77 13.92 8.33 -4.34
C ILE A 77 14.84 8.59 -5.52
N SER A 78 15.30 7.51 -6.15
CA SER A 78 16.01 7.56 -7.42
C SER A 78 15.05 7.29 -8.56
N LEU A 79 15.04 8.17 -9.55
CA LEU A 79 14.39 7.94 -10.83
C LEU A 79 15.43 7.38 -11.81
N GLU A 80 14.97 6.49 -12.68
CA GLU A 80 15.74 6.10 -13.86
C GLU A 80 15.80 7.27 -14.86
N GLU A 81 16.66 7.15 -15.86
CA GLU A 81 16.76 8.14 -16.93
C GLU A 81 15.39 8.35 -17.59
N ILE A 82 14.99 9.61 -17.78
CA ILE A 82 13.67 9.96 -18.28
C ILE A 82 13.56 9.58 -19.76
N GLU A 83 13.01 8.39 -20.00
CA GLU A 83 12.73 7.90 -21.34
C GLU A 83 11.22 7.93 -21.65
N PRO A 84 10.81 8.12 -22.93
CA PRO A 84 9.40 8.10 -23.32
C PRO A 84 8.62 6.85 -22.88
N ARG A 85 9.29 5.70 -22.77
CA ARG A 85 8.67 4.43 -22.34
C ARG A 85 8.17 4.42 -20.90
N LEU A 86 8.73 5.27 -20.03
CA LEU A 86 8.27 5.43 -18.64
C LEU A 86 6.88 6.07 -18.57
N PHE A 87 6.47 6.78 -19.61
CA PHE A 87 5.15 7.42 -19.68
C PHE A 87 4.14 6.60 -20.49
N SER A 88 4.55 5.45 -21.02
CA SER A 88 3.68 4.56 -21.77
C SER A 88 3.01 3.56 -20.84
N PHE A 89 1.68 3.66 -20.69
CA PHE A 89 0.87 2.68 -19.97
C PHE A 89 0.83 1.31 -20.67
N ASN A 90 1.23 1.25 -21.95
CA ASN A 90 1.37 -0.01 -22.70
C ASN A 90 2.74 -0.68 -22.49
N SER A 91 3.65 -0.02 -21.78
CA SER A 91 4.98 -0.53 -21.45
C SER A 91 5.00 -0.98 -19.99
N PRO A 92 5.61 -2.13 -19.64
CA PRO A 92 5.74 -2.55 -18.25
C PRO A 92 6.49 -1.51 -17.39
N TYR A 93 7.33 -0.68 -18.00
CA TYR A 93 8.09 0.39 -17.33
C TYR A 93 7.22 1.58 -16.91
N GLY A 94 6.16 1.89 -17.65
CA GLY A 94 5.24 3.01 -17.35
C GLY A 94 3.87 2.57 -16.85
N ALA A 95 3.56 1.27 -16.92
CA ALA A 95 2.30 0.71 -16.49
C ALA A 95 2.20 0.69 -14.96
N CYS A 96 1.08 1.17 -14.42
CA CYS A 96 0.79 1.03 -12.99
C CYS A 96 0.77 -0.47 -12.62
N PRO A 97 1.56 -0.92 -11.62
CA PRO A 97 1.67 -2.34 -11.27
C PRO A 97 0.37 -2.92 -10.73
N SER A 98 -0.53 -2.07 -10.23
CA SER A 98 -1.78 -2.52 -9.63
C SER A 98 -2.88 -2.83 -10.65
N CYS A 99 -2.86 -2.20 -11.82
CA CYS A 99 -3.85 -2.40 -12.88
C CYS A 99 -3.22 -2.71 -14.25
N SER A 100 -1.91 -2.94 -14.29
CA SER A 100 -1.12 -3.21 -15.50
C SER A 100 -1.36 -2.18 -16.61
N GLY A 101 -1.49 -0.90 -16.24
CA GLY A 101 -1.71 0.19 -17.20
C GLY A 101 -3.14 0.31 -17.74
N LEU A 102 -4.09 -0.53 -17.33
CA LEU A 102 -5.50 -0.46 -17.77
C LEU A 102 -6.27 0.74 -17.20
N GLY A 103 -5.78 1.33 -16.10
CA GLY A 103 -6.44 2.43 -15.39
C GLY A 103 -7.76 2.05 -14.70
N THR A 104 -8.16 0.79 -14.77
CA THR A 104 -9.41 0.27 -14.21
C THR A 104 -9.18 -1.06 -13.49
N LYS A 105 -10.03 -1.36 -12.51
CA LYS A 105 -10.08 -2.65 -11.81
C LYS A 105 -11.51 -3.16 -11.79
N LEU A 106 -11.66 -4.46 -12.01
CA LEU A 106 -12.94 -5.13 -11.83
C LEU A 106 -13.09 -5.45 -10.34
N GLU A 107 -14.10 -4.85 -9.72
CA GLU A 107 -14.45 -5.05 -8.32
C GLU A 107 -15.91 -5.49 -8.20
N ILE A 108 -16.24 -6.18 -7.12
CA ILE A 108 -17.61 -6.64 -6.87
C ILE A 108 -18.42 -5.51 -6.23
N ASP A 109 -19.43 -5.03 -6.96
CA ASP A 109 -20.34 -3.98 -6.49
C ASP A 109 -21.35 -4.51 -5.43
N PRO A 110 -21.34 -3.99 -4.19
CA PRO A 110 -22.28 -4.36 -3.14
C PRO A 110 -23.75 -4.15 -3.50
N GLU A 111 -24.07 -3.10 -4.28
CA GLU A 111 -25.44 -2.80 -4.68
C GLU A 111 -25.98 -3.86 -5.65
N ARG A 112 -25.10 -4.47 -6.46
CA ARG A 112 -25.47 -5.60 -7.34
C ARG A 112 -25.63 -6.91 -6.57
N ILE A 113 -24.98 -7.06 -5.42
CA ILE A 113 -25.16 -8.22 -4.53
C ILE A 113 -26.52 -8.16 -3.84
N ILE A 114 -26.92 -6.97 -3.36
CA ILE A 114 -28.19 -6.76 -2.63
C ILE A 114 -29.01 -5.66 -3.32
N PRO A 115 -29.59 -5.95 -4.51
CA PRO A 115 -30.29 -4.94 -5.30
C PRO A 115 -31.62 -4.50 -4.68
N ASN A 116 -32.21 -5.32 -3.80
CA ASN A 116 -33.47 -5.01 -3.13
C ASN A 116 -33.31 -5.12 -1.62
N LEU A 117 -33.04 -3.98 -0.98
CA LEU A 117 -32.84 -3.87 0.46
C LEU A 117 -34.13 -4.09 1.29
N SER A 118 -35.30 -4.11 0.64
CA SER A 118 -36.58 -4.38 1.29
C SER A 118 -36.84 -5.87 1.49
N LYS A 119 -36.11 -6.75 0.80
CA LYS A 119 -36.16 -8.19 1.03
C LYS A 119 -35.32 -8.56 2.25
N SER A 120 -35.79 -9.55 3.00
CA SER A 120 -34.99 -10.23 4.01
C SER A 120 -33.96 -11.17 3.38
N ILE A 121 -33.00 -11.63 4.17
CA ILE A 121 -32.03 -12.62 3.70
C ILE A 121 -32.73 -13.92 3.29
N LEU A 122 -33.79 -14.31 4.00
CA LEU A 122 -34.57 -15.51 3.71
C LEU A 122 -35.37 -15.42 2.40
N GLU A 123 -35.76 -14.22 2.00
CA GLU A 123 -36.43 -13.96 0.72
C GLU A 123 -35.44 -13.82 -0.46
N GLY A 124 -34.16 -14.10 -0.23
CA GLY A 124 -33.11 -14.03 -1.25
C GLY A 124 -32.62 -12.60 -1.51
N ALA A 125 -32.44 -11.78 -0.47
CA ALA A 125 -31.81 -10.47 -0.61
C ALA A 125 -30.38 -10.56 -1.18
N ILE A 126 -29.64 -11.64 -0.87
CA ILE A 126 -28.30 -11.89 -1.41
C ILE A 126 -28.43 -12.56 -2.79
N LYS A 127 -28.44 -11.75 -3.85
CA LYS A 127 -28.74 -12.20 -5.22
C LYS A 127 -27.81 -13.32 -5.71
N PRO A 128 -26.47 -13.27 -5.53
CA PRO A 128 -25.56 -14.31 -6.04
C PRO A 128 -25.80 -15.69 -5.41
N TRP A 129 -26.39 -15.74 -4.21
CA TRP A 129 -26.65 -16.99 -3.50
C TRP A 129 -28.08 -17.51 -3.70
N GLY A 130 -28.94 -16.75 -4.38
CA GLY A 130 -30.33 -17.16 -4.66
C GLY A 130 -31.16 -17.33 -3.38
N ILE A 131 -32.19 -18.18 -3.42
CA ILE A 131 -33.07 -18.44 -2.28
C ILE A 131 -32.46 -19.51 -1.36
N PRO A 132 -32.53 -19.38 -0.01
CA PRO A 132 -32.07 -20.39 0.94
C PRO A 132 -32.77 -21.75 0.81
N ARG A 133 -32.29 -22.62 -0.08
CA ARG A 133 -32.78 -23.99 -0.29
C ARG A 133 -31.83 -25.04 0.29
N GLY A 134 -31.41 -24.88 1.55
CA GLY A 134 -30.48 -25.80 2.22
C GLY A 134 -29.01 -25.68 1.75
N HIS A 135 -28.66 -24.55 1.14
CA HIS A 135 -27.31 -24.29 0.65
C HIS A 135 -26.33 -24.02 1.81
N TRP A 136 -25.08 -24.49 1.68
CA TRP A 136 -24.06 -24.37 2.74
C TRP A 136 -23.80 -22.92 3.17
N TYR A 137 -23.89 -21.96 2.23
CA TYR A 137 -23.76 -20.53 2.51
C TYR A 137 -24.81 -20.01 3.48
N TYR A 138 -26.06 -20.46 3.33
CA TYR A 138 -27.12 -20.04 4.23
C TYR A 138 -26.98 -20.65 5.61
N MET A 139 -26.45 -21.88 5.74
CA MET A 139 -26.10 -22.46 7.05
C MET A 139 -25.09 -21.61 7.82
N GLN A 140 -24.10 -21.05 7.12
CA GLN A 140 -23.18 -20.11 7.74
C GLN A 140 -23.90 -18.83 8.17
N ILE A 141 -24.71 -18.22 7.30
CA ILE A 141 -25.44 -17.00 7.66
C ILE A 141 -26.34 -17.21 8.87
N PHE A 142 -27.01 -18.36 8.99
CA PHE A 142 -27.77 -18.69 10.20
C PHE A 142 -26.88 -18.71 11.45
N SER A 143 -25.68 -19.29 11.35
CA SER A 143 -24.72 -19.33 12.45
C SER A 143 -24.18 -17.93 12.81
N VAL A 144 -23.93 -17.08 11.81
CA VAL A 144 -23.54 -15.67 12.00
C VAL A 144 -24.68 -14.88 12.65
N ALA A 145 -25.91 -15.06 12.18
CA ALA A 145 -27.09 -14.41 12.73
C ALA A 145 -27.32 -14.77 14.20
N ASP A 146 -27.16 -16.04 14.55
CA ASP A 146 -27.27 -16.54 15.93
C ASP A 146 -26.16 -15.94 16.83
N HIS A 147 -24.91 -15.97 16.36
CA HIS A 147 -23.77 -15.41 17.09
C HIS A 147 -23.93 -13.91 17.41
N TYR A 148 -24.40 -13.12 16.44
CA TYR A 148 -24.65 -11.69 16.61
C TYR A 148 -26.06 -11.36 17.14
N LYS A 149 -26.91 -12.37 17.38
CA LYS A 149 -28.31 -12.25 17.82
C LYS A 149 -29.14 -11.30 16.94
N VAL A 150 -29.00 -11.43 15.62
CA VAL A 150 -29.70 -10.62 14.62
C VAL A 150 -30.82 -11.41 13.95
N ASP A 151 -32.01 -10.83 13.93
CA ASP A 151 -33.16 -11.38 13.24
C ASP A 151 -33.10 -11.12 11.73
N ILE A 152 -32.70 -12.15 10.98
CA ILE A 152 -32.55 -12.12 9.51
C ILE A 152 -33.87 -12.30 8.74
N THR A 153 -35.00 -12.44 9.43
CA THR A 153 -36.34 -12.41 8.81
C THR A 153 -36.76 -10.98 8.45
N LYS A 154 -36.11 -9.97 9.05
CA LYS A 154 -36.35 -8.57 8.75
C LYS A 154 -35.75 -8.19 7.39
N PRO A 155 -36.34 -7.19 6.69
CA PRO A 155 -35.73 -6.57 5.51
C PRO A 155 -34.26 -6.21 5.73
N PHE A 156 -33.41 -6.43 4.74
CA PHE A 156 -31.96 -6.21 4.85
C PHE A 156 -31.62 -4.79 5.32
N ARG A 157 -32.35 -3.77 4.82
CA ARG A 157 -32.21 -2.36 5.24
C ARG A 157 -32.39 -2.14 6.75
N ARG A 158 -33.20 -2.97 7.40
CA ARG A 158 -33.52 -2.88 8.84
C ARG A 158 -32.53 -3.63 9.72
N LEU A 159 -31.61 -4.40 9.13
CA LEU A 159 -30.56 -5.07 9.89
C LEU A 159 -29.55 -4.03 10.39
N PRO A 160 -28.87 -4.27 11.53
CA PRO A 160 -27.81 -3.37 12.00
C PRO A 160 -26.73 -3.18 10.94
N LYS A 161 -26.26 -1.94 10.71
CA LYS A 161 -25.22 -1.65 9.70
C LYS A 161 -23.96 -2.52 9.88
N LYS A 162 -23.56 -2.77 11.13
CA LYS A 162 -22.45 -3.67 11.46
C LYS A 162 -22.69 -5.10 10.94
N PHE A 163 -23.91 -5.61 11.09
CA PHE A 163 -24.27 -6.93 10.58
C PHE A 163 -24.34 -6.96 9.06
N GLN A 164 -24.88 -5.91 8.41
CA GLN A 164 -24.85 -5.79 6.94
C GLN A 164 -23.40 -5.87 6.41
N ASN A 165 -22.48 -5.16 7.05
CA ASN A 165 -21.06 -5.22 6.71
C ASN A 165 -20.46 -6.61 6.95
N ILE A 166 -20.82 -7.29 8.04
CA ILE A 166 -20.35 -8.67 8.29
C ILE A 166 -20.85 -9.63 7.21
N VAL A 167 -22.10 -9.49 6.76
CA VAL A 167 -22.64 -10.30 5.66
C VAL A 167 -21.85 -10.06 4.38
N LEU A 168 -21.54 -8.81 4.05
CA LEU A 168 -20.86 -8.44 2.81
C LEU A 168 -19.36 -8.75 2.83
N TYR A 169 -18.64 -8.36 3.89
CA TYR A 169 -17.17 -8.34 3.95
C TYR A 169 -16.58 -9.37 4.93
N GLY A 170 -17.41 -10.09 5.68
CA GLY A 170 -16.97 -11.12 6.61
C GLY A 170 -16.79 -10.64 8.05
N SER A 171 -16.41 -11.56 8.95
CA SER A 171 -16.25 -11.29 10.39
C SER A 171 -14.83 -10.88 10.80
N GLY A 172 -13.92 -10.70 9.83
CA GLY A 172 -12.51 -10.41 10.08
C GLY A 172 -11.83 -11.55 10.85
N SER A 173 -11.27 -11.23 12.02
CA SER A 173 -10.64 -12.20 12.93
C SER A 173 -11.61 -12.87 13.91
N THR A 174 -12.89 -12.47 13.92
CA THR A 174 -13.87 -13.00 14.87
C THR A 174 -14.27 -14.42 14.48
N HIS A 175 -13.98 -15.37 15.37
CA HIS A 175 -14.33 -16.78 15.18
C HIS A 175 -15.78 -17.02 15.56
N ILE A 176 -16.53 -17.63 14.65
CA ILE A 176 -17.94 -17.96 14.80
C ILE A 176 -18.06 -19.48 14.79
N LYS A 177 -18.93 -20.01 15.65
CA LYS A 177 -19.27 -21.43 15.67
C LYS A 177 -20.19 -21.71 14.49
N PHE A 178 -19.75 -22.53 13.56
CA PHE A 178 -20.53 -22.95 12.40
C PHE A 178 -20.98 -24.39 12.55
N ASN A 179 -22.29 -24.59 12.49
CA ASN A 179 -22.88 -25.92 12.47
C ASN A 179 -23.25 -26.26 11.03
N TYR A 180 -22.74 -27.37 10.51
CA TYR A 180 -23.13 -27.84 9.18
C TYR A 180 -23.78 -29.21 9.27
N LYS A 181 -24.77 -29.41 8.41
CA LYS A 181 -25.39 -30.71 8.16
C LYS A 181 -25.34 -30.96 6.66
N SER A 182 -24.73 -32.06 6.27
CA SER A 182 -24.71 -32.46 4.87
C SER A 182 -26.14 -32.65 4.35
N SER A 183 -26.36 -32.35 3.08
CA SER A 183 -27.67 -32.46 2.41
C SER A 183 -28.29 -33.85 2.56
N ASN A 184 -27.47 -34.90 2.61
CA ASN A 184 -27.91 -36.29 2.81
C ASN A 184 -28.15 -36.69 4.28
N GLY A 185 -27.98 -35.77 5.23
CA GLY A 185 -28.19 -35.98 6.66
C GLY A 185 -27.19 -36.90 7.38
N ARG A 186 -26.23 -37.49 6.65
CA ARG A 186 -25.28 -38.49 7.20
C ARG A 186 -24.10 -37.88 7.95
N ALA A 187 -23.72 -36.65 7.61
CA ALA A 187 -22.63 -35.95 8.27
C ALA A 187 -23.14 -34.68 8.95
N ARG A 188 -22.81 -34.53 10.23
CA ARG A 188 -22.97 -33.32 11.02
C ARG A 188 -21.62 -32.98 11.63
N GLY A 189 -21.29 -31.71 11.69
CA GLY A 189 -20.06 -31.26 12.32
C GLY A 189 -20.18 -29.81 12.75
N GLU A 190 -19.26 -29.43 13.62
CA GLU A 190 -19.10 -28.08 14.11
C GLU A 190 -17.66 -27.65 13.83
N TYR A 191 -17.47 -26.43 13.33
CA TYR A 191 -16.14 -25.84 13.23
C TYR A 191 -16.18 -24.40 13.71
N TYR A 192 -15.04 -23.92 14.20
CA TYR A 192 -14.85 -22.53 14.60
C TYR A 192 -13.93 -21.85 13.59
N GLY A 193 -14.36 -20.72 13.07
CA GLY A 193 -13.56 -19.97 12.11
C GLY A 193 -14.15 -18.61 11.80
N PRO A 194 -13.44 -17.75 11.06
CA PRO A 194 -14.00 -16.52 10.58
C PRO A 194 -15.04 -16.77 9.47
N PHE A 195 -16.05 -15.90 9.39
CA PHE A 195 -16.94 -15.83 8.26
C PHE A 195 -16.26 -15.04 7.14
N GLU A 196 -16.18 -15.64 5.94
CA GLU A 196 -15.52 -15.04 4.77
C GLU A 196 -16.23 -13.77 4.25
N GLY A 197 -17.56 -13.72 4.32
CA GLY A 197 -18.35 -12.67 3.67
C GLY A 197 -18.72 -12.99 2.22
N VAL A 198 -19.76 -12.34 1.71
CA VAL A 198 -20.23 -12.55 0.32
C VAL A 198 -19.23 -12.02 -0.71
N ILE A 199 -18.70 -10.81 -0.51
CA ILE A 199 -17.78 -10.14 -1.45
C ILE A 199 -16.46 -10.91 -1.55
N PRO A 200 -15.72 -11.19 -0.44
CA PRO A 200 -14.48 -11.93 -0.54
C PRO A 200 -14.67 -13.34 -1.13
N ASN A 201 -15.80 -13.98 -0.87
CA ASN A 201 -16.14 -15.28 -1.48
C ASN A 201 -16.28 -15.20 -3.01
N LEU A 202 -16.92 -14.14 -3.52
CA LEU A 202 -17.08 -13.92 -4.96
C LEU A 202 -15.77 -13.50 -5.62
N GLU A 203 -15.01 -12.61 -4.99
CA GLU A 203 -13.68 -12.20 -5.48
C GLU A 203 -12.72 -13.39 -5.57
N ARG A 204 -12.68 -14.25 -4.53
CA ARG A 204 -11.85 -15.45 -4.53
C ARG A 204 -12.27 -16.47 -5.57
N ARG A 205 -13.57 -16.54 -5.91
CA ARG A 205 -14.09 -17.46 -6.94
C ARG A 205 -13.89 -16.96 -8.36
N TYR A 206 -13.75 -15.65 -8.52
CA TYR A 206 -13.50 -15.02 -9.82
C TYR A 206 -12.02 -15.10 -10.22
N LYS A 207 -11.10 -14.96 -9.24
CA LYS A 207 -9.66 -15.18 -9.40
C LYS A 207 -9.34 -16.66 -9.62
#